data_AF-I3ZIK8-F1
#
_entry.id   AF-I3ZIK8-F1
#
_cell.length_a   1.000
_cell.length_b   1.000
_cell.length_c   1.000
_cell.angle_alpha   90.00
_cell.angle_beta   90.00
_cell.angle_gamma   90.00
#
_symmetry.space_group_name_H-M   'P 1'
#
loop_
_entity.id
_entity.type
_entity.pdbx_description
1 polymer ?
#
loop_
_entity_poly.entity_id
_entity_poly.type
_entity_poly.pdbx_seq_one_letter_code
_entity_poly.pdbx_strand_id
1 'polypeptide(L)'
;MRFSKDHIYRGFGVASLALLTLAATAQWAKPDIPAYHANPSRSPMPKLFADAERNGVYFSRPYQTASYKMADAIPEVLYQMPCYCRCDRAMGHKSLHSCFEGSHAAVCTTCMSEAAYAYQQHRAGKTIAQIRSGIERGDWQEVDLAAVNDEMLEPLQP
;
A
#
# COMPACT_ATOMS: atom_id res chain seq x y z
N MET A 1 58.64 13.26 3.90
CA MET A 1 57.51 12.32 3.71
C MET A 1 56.95 12.53 2.31
N ARG A 2 57.34 11.69 1.33
CA ARG A 2 56.85 11.76 -0.07
C ARG A 2 55.75 10.71 -0.21
N PHE A 3 54.49 11.13 -0.12
CA PHE A 3 53.38 10.27 -0.53
C PHE A 3 53.50 10.06 -2.04
N SER A 4 53.71 8.82 -2.49
CA SER A 4 53.82 8.53 -3.92
C SER A 4 52.49 8.85 -4.61
N LYS A 5 52.54 9.63 -5.69
CA LYS A 5 51.38 9.93 -6.55
C LYS A 5 50.66 8.65 -7.01
N ASP A 6 51.38 7.52 -7.07
CA ASP A 6 50.85 6.21 -7.42
C ASP A 6 49.79 5.70 -6.44
N HIS A 7 49.90 6.02 -5.15
CA HIS A 7 48.89 5.66 -4.15
C HIS A 7 47.62 6.50 -4.30
N ILE A 8 47.76 7.74 -4.76
CA ILE A 8 46.64 8.65 -5.02
C ILE A 8 45.89 8.17 -6.27
N TYR A 9 46.57 7.91 -7.39
CA TYR A 9 45.92 7.40 -8.61
C TYR A 9 45.28 6.02 -8.43
N ARG A 10 45.90 5.11 -7.64
CA ARG A 10 45.31 3.80 -7.32
C ARG A 10 44.08 3.93 -6.42
N GLY A 11 44.10 4.84 -5.44
CA GLY A 11 42.94 5.13 -4.59
C GLY A 11 41.75 5.69 -5.39
N PHE A 12 42.00 6.65 -6.29
CA PHE A 12 40.97 7.20 -7.17
C PHE A 12 40.43 6.15 -8.16
N GLY A 13 41.29 5.32 -8.74
CA GLY A 13 40.88 4.24 -9.64
C GLY A 13 39.95 3.22 -8.99
N VAL A 14 40.27 2.78 -7.77
CA VAL A 14 39.44 1.84 -7.00
C VAL A 14 38.11 2.47 -6.59
N ALA A 15 38.11 3.73 -6.13
CA ALA A 15 36.88 4.45 -5.76
C ALA A 15 35.96 4.65 -6.97
N SER A 16 36.53 4.97 -8.14
CA SER A 16 35.77 5.15 -9.39
C SER A 16 35.14 3.85 -9.86
N LEU A 17 35.88 2.74 -9.79
CA LEU A 17 35.35 1.41 -10.12
C LEU A 17 34.21 1.00 -9.17
N ALA A 18 34.36 1.24 -7.86
CA ALA A 18 33.33 0.93 -6.87
C ALA A 18 32.04 1.74 -7.12
N LEU A 19 32.16 3.04 -7.42
CA LEU A 19 31.01 3.90 -7.74
C LEU A 19 30.29 3.45 -9.03
N LEU A 20 31.04 3.10 -10.08
CA LEU A 20 30.46 2.59 -11.32
C LEU A 20 29.72 1.26 -11.10
N THR A 21 30.28 0.39 -10.26
CA THR A 21 29.67 -0.90 -9.93
C THR A 21 28.38 -0.72 -9.13
N LEU A 22 28.35 0.18 -8.15
CA LEU A 22 27.15 0.51 -7.36
C LEU A 22 26.03 1.13 -8.22
N ALA A 23 26.37 2.05 -9.12
CA ALA A 23 25.40 2.64 -10.05
C ALA A 23 24.85 1.59 -11.05
N ALA A 24 25.70 0.66 -11.49
CA ALA A 24 25.30 -0.43 -12.39
C ALA A 24 24.38 -1.46 -11.73
N THR A 25 24.48 -1.70 -10.41
CA THR A 25 23.60 -2.67 -9.72
C THR A 25 22.28 -2.04 -9.25
N ALA A 26 22.23 -0.75 -8.95
CA ALA A 26 21.02 -0.06 -8.52
C ALA A 26 19.87 -0.12 -9.55
N GLN A 27 20.18 -0.12 -10.85
CA GLN A 27 19.18 -0.20 -11.93
C GLN A 27 18.52 -1.59 -12.07
N TRP A 28 19.05 -2.63 -11.41
CA TRP A 28 18.53 -4.01 -11.50
C TRP A 28 17.60 -4.39 -10.34
N ALA A 29 17.52 -3.57 -9.30
CA ALA A 29 16.57 -3.80 -8.20
C ALA A 29 15.16 -3.42 -8.65
N LYS A 30 14.36 -4.40 -9.06
CA LYS A 30 12.92 -4.19 -9.25
C LYS A 30 12.26 -4.01 -7.88
N PRO A 31 11.44 -2.97 -7.66
CA PRO A 31 10.70 -2.85 -6.42
C PRO A 31 9.76 -4.06 -6.28
N ASP A 32 9.82 -4.72 -5.13
CA ASP A 32 8.92 -5.82 -4.77
C ASP A 32 7.57 -5.23 -4.37
N ILE A 33 6.68 -5.02 -5.34
CA ILE A 33 5.33 -4.49 -5.13
C ILE A 33 4.35 -5.68 -5.01
N PRO A 34 3.48 -5.73 -3.98
CA PRO A 34 2.45 -6.77 -3.85
C PRO A 34 1.50 -6.82 -5.05
N ALA A 35 0.73 -7.90 -5.18
CA ALA A 35 -0.30 -7.99 -6.22
C ALA A 35 -1.29 -6.80 -6.22
N TYR A 36 -1.52 -6.23 -7.40
CA TYR A 36 -2.54 -5.21 -7.65
C TYR A 36 -2.99 -5.22 -9.12
N HIS A 37 -4.11 -4.57 -9.43
CA HIS A 37 -4.55 -4.38 -10.81
C HIS A 37 -4.08 -3.03 -11.37
N ALA A 38 -3.29 -3.05 -12.44
CA ALA A 38 -2.76 -1.81 -13.04
C ALA A 38 -3.82 -0.96 -13.75
N ASN A 39 -4.93 -1.58 -14.15
CA ASN A 39 -6.02 -0.94 -14.86
C ASN A 39 -7.35 -1.18 -14.12
N PRO A 40 -8.37 -0.33 -14.34
CA PRO A 40 -9.72 -0.56 -13.83
C PRO A 40 -10.29 -1.93 -14.25
N SER A 41 -11.22 -2.44 -13.46
CA SER A 41 -11.89 -3.71 -13.77
C SER A 41 -12.68 -3.60 -15.08
N ARG A 42 -12.60 -4.65 -15.91
CA ARG A 42 -13.39 -4.78 -17.15
C ARG A 42 -14.69 -5.56 -16.95
N SER A 43 -14.87 -6.14 -15.77
CA SER A 43 -16.02 -6.94 -15.36
C SER A 43 -16.51 -6.47 -13.99
N PRO A 44 -17.74 -6.82 -13.57
CA PRO A 44 -18.16 -6.56 -12.19
C PRO A 44 -17.15 -7.13 -11.20
N MET A 45 -16.74 -6.32 -10.22
CA MET A 45 -15.81 -6.75 -9.17
C MET A 45 -16.51 -7.73 -8.21
N PRO A 46 -15.77 -8.64 -7.56
CA PRO A 46 -16.29 -9.40 -6.43
C PRO A 46 -16.89 -8.47 -5.39
N LYS A 47 -17.93 -8.92 -4.69
CA LYS A 47 -18.51 -8.12 -3.61
C LYS A 47 -17.57 -8.11 -2.41
N LEU A 48 -17.45 -6.94 -1.77
CA LEU A 48 -16.84 -6.85 -0.45
C LEU A 48 -17.71 -7.55 0.59
N PHE A 49 -17.09 -7.91 1.72
CA PHE A 49 -17.73 -8.59 2.82
C PHE A 49 -18.94 -7.79 3.34
N ALA A 50 -20.11 -8.41 3.40
CA ALA A 50 -21.36 -7.67 3.56
C ALA A 50 -21.46 -7.02 4.95
N ASP A 51 -22.07 -5.84 5.02
CA ASP A 51 -22.21 -5.08 6.27
C ASP A 51 -22.92 -5.89 7.38
N ALA A 52 -23.96 -6.64 7.00
CA ALA A 52 -24.67 -7.53 7.93
C ALA A 52 -23.78 -8.63 8.55
N GLU A 53 -22.66 -8.98 7.90
CA GLU A 53 -21.70 -10.00 8.36
C GLU A 53 -20.57 -9.42 9.23
N ARG A 54 -20.46 -8.08 9.34
CA ARG A 54 -19.42 -7.37 10.09
C ARG A 54 -19.74 -7.32 11.59
N ASN A 55 -19.82 -8.50 12.21
CA ASN A 55 -20.18 -8.66 13.60
C ASN A 55 -19.28 -9.68 14.33
N GLY A 56 -19.41 -9.75 15.65
CA GLY A 56 -18.65 -10.69 16.49
C GLY A 56 -17.23 -10.23 16.82
N VAL A 57 -16.37 -11.18 17.21
CA VAL A 57 -15.06 -10.89 17.83
C VAL A 57 -14.10 -10.13 16.91
N TYR A 58 -14.22 -10.30 15.60
CA TYR A 58 -13.38 -9.64 14.60
C TYR A 58 -13.82 -8.20 14.28
N PHE A 59 -14.97 -7.76 14.77
CA PHE A 59 -15.52 -6.41 14.58
C PHE A 59 -15.86 -5.78 15.94
N SER A 60 -14.92 -5.88 16.88
CA SER A 60 -15.07 -5.39 18.25
C SER A 60 -14.54 -3.97 18.46
N ARG A 61 -13.90 -3.38 17.44
CA ARG A 61 -13.32 -2.03 17.47
C ARG A 61 -13.89 -1.15 16.35
N PRO A 62 -14.09 0.17 16.59
CA PRO A 62 -14.63 1.07 15.58
C PRO A 62 -13.88 1.06 14.24
N TYR A 63 -12.55 1.07 14.28
CA TYR A 63 -11.70 1.08 13.07
C TYR A 63 -11.87 -0.15 12.19
N GLN A 64 -12.28 -1.29 12.75
CA GLN A 64 -12.52 -2.51 11.98
C GLN A 64 -13.72 -2.32 11.07
N THR A 65 -14.86 -1.89 11.61
CA THR A 65 -16.06 -1.64 10.79
C THR A 65 -15.87 -0.42 9.88
N ALA A 66 -15.26 0.66 10.39
CA ALA A 66 -15.03 1.88 9.62
C ALA A 66 -14.13 1.66 8.40
N SER A 67 -13.05 0.86 8.52
CA SER A 67 -12.19 0.55 7.38
C SER A 67 -12.92 -0.24 6.28
N TYR A 68 -13.86 -1.13 6.63
CA TYR A 68 -14.70 -1.81 5.64
C TYR A 68 -15.66 -0.85 4.95
N LYS A 69 -16.26 0.09 5.68
CA LYS A 69 -17.10 1.14 5.08
C LYS A 69 -16.29 2.06 4.16
N MET A 70 -15.05 2.39 4.54
CA MET A 70 -14.12 3.11 3.67
C MET A 70 -13.81 2.30 2.40
N ALA A 71 -13.64 0.99 2.52
CA ALA A 71 -13.45 0.10 1.37
C ALA A 71 -14.69 0.05 0.46
N ASP A 72 -15.90 -0.03 1.02
CA ASP A 72 -17.16 0.01 0.28
C ASP A 72 -17.36 1.32 -0.48
N ALA A 73 -16.83 2.42 0.05
CA ALA A 73 -16.96 3.74 -0.55
C ALA A 73 -16.07 3.92 -1.79
N ILE A 74 -14.95 3.18 -1.89
CA ILE A 74 -13.97 3.33 -2.97
C ILE A 74 -13.45 1.99 -3.53
N PRO A 75 -14.32 1.01 -3.85
CA PRO A 75 -13.88 -0.33 -4.22
C PRO A 75 -13.04 -0.32 -5.52
N GLU A 76 -13.36 0.58 -6.45
CA GLU A 76 -12.60 0.76 -7.71
C GLU A 76 -11.17 1.24 -7.48
N VAL A 77 -10.96 2.04 -6.42
CA VAL A 77 -9.63 2.52 -6.02
C VAL A 77 -8.87 1.37 -5.40
N LEU A 78 -9.45 0.69 -4.40
CA LEU A 78 -8.79 -0.43 -3.71
C LEU A 78 -8.46 -1.60 -4.66
N TYR A 79 -9.25 -1.80 -5.71
CA TYR A 79 -8.98 -2.80 -6.74
C TYR A 79 -7.62 -2.57 -7.41
N GLN A 80 -7.20 -1.31 -7.50
CA GLN A 80 -5.97 -0.91 -8.15
C GLN A 80 -4.81 -0.67 -7.18
N MET A 81 -5.03 -0.84 -5.87
CA MET A 81 -4.01 -0.68 -4.84
C MET A 81 -3.36 -2.01 -4.47
N PRO A 82 -2.03 -2.05 -4.25
CA PRO A 82 -1.38 -3.17 -3.59
C PRO A 82 -1.74 -3.20 -2.09
N CYS A 83 -1.45 -4.32 -1.44
CA CYS A 83 -1.52 -4.45 0.02
C CYS A 83 -0.21 -5.02 0.57
N TYR A 84 0.50 -4.24 1.38
CA TYR A 84 1.85 -4.57 1.87
C TYR A 84 1.86 -5.57 3.02
N CYS A 85 0.70 -6.11 3.43
CA CYS A 85 0.63 -7.22 4.39
C CYS A 85 1.18 -8.55 3.83
N ARG A 86 1.35 -8.64 2.51
CA ARG A 86 1.90 -9.81 1.77
C ARG A 86 1.05 -11.08 1.81
N CYS A 87 -0.23 -10.97 2.16
CA CYS A 87 -1.16 -12.08 2.06
C CYS A 87 -1.56 -12.40 0.61
N ASP A 88 -1.09 -11.65 -0.38
CA ASP A 88 -1.09 -12.05 -1.79
C ASP A 88 -0.36 -13.38 -2.00
N ARG A 89 0.72 -13.62 -1.26
CA ARG A 89 1.53 -14.86 -1.34
C ARG A 89 0.93 -16.02 -0.55
N ALA A 90 0.36 -15.74 0.62
CA ALA A 90 -0.12 -16.77 1.55
C ALA A 90 -1.60 -17.14 1.33
N MET A 91 -2.42 -16.18 0.90
CA MET A 91 -3.88 -16.34 0.76
C MET A 91 -4.38 -16.09 -0.66
N GLY A 92 -3.52 -15.64 -1.59
CA GLY A 92 -3.91 -15.41 -2.97
C GLY A 92 -4.69 -14.11 -3.21
N HIS A 93 -4.60 -13.14 -2.29
CA HIS A 93 -5.14 -11.80 -2.51
C HIS A 93 -4.53 -11.14 -3.75
N LYS A 94 -5.36 -10.46 -4.55
CA LYS A 94 -4.97 -9.90 -5.85
C LYS A 94 -4.84 -8.38 -5.85
N SER A 95 -5.32 -7.74 -4.80
CA SER A 95 -5.24 -6.29 -4.53
C SER A 95 -5.69 -6.03 -3.09
N LEU A 96 -5.62 -4.77 -2.66
CA LEU A 96 -6.20 -4.35 -1.40
C LEU A 96 -7.71 -4.62 -1.36
N HIS A 97 -8.44 -4.47 -2.48
CA HIS A 97 -9.86 -4.84 -2.56
C HIS A 97 -10.11 -6.28 -2.12
N SER A 98 -9.33 -7.24 -2.62
CA SER A 98 -9.59 -8.65 -2.30
C SER A 98 -9.38 -8.98 -0.82
N CYS A 99 -8.57 -8.18 -0.10
CA CYS A 99 -8.44 -8.32 1.35
C CYS A 99 -9.77 -8.07 2.09
N PHE A 100 -10.65 -7.24 1.51
CA PHE A 100 -11.96 -6.86 2.07
C PHE A 100 -13.12 -7.72 1.52
N GLU A 101 -12.87 -8.69 0.64
CA GLU A 101 -13.89 -9.65 0.16
C GLU A 101 -14.35 -10.64 1.24
N GLY A 102 -13.59 -10.76 2.34
CA GLY A 102 -13.95 -11.54 3.53
C GLY A 102 -13.58 -10.83 4.82
N SER A 103 -13.66 -11.52 5.97
CA SER A 103 -13.37 -10.96 7.30
C SER A 103 -11.88 -10.76 7.62
N HIS A 104 -10.98 -11.14 6.72
CA HIS A 104 -9.54 -11.11 6.99
C HIS A 104 -9.00 -9.70 7.22
N ALA A 105 -9.47 -8.69 6.46
CA ALA A 105 -9.03 -7.31 6.67
C ALA A 105 -9.34 -6.81 8.10
N ALA A 106 -10.39 -7.32 8.75
CA ALA A 106 -10.78 -6.91 10.10
C ALA A 106 -9.74 -7.25 11.18
N VAL A 107 -8.82 -8.19 10.89
CA VAL A 107 -7.75 -8.60 11.81
C VAL A 107 -6.35 -8.21 11.30
N CYS A 108 -6.26 -7.38 10.25
CA CYS A 108 -4.99 -6.96 9.67
C CYS A 108 -4.83 -5.44 9.72
N THR A 109 -3.95 -4.97 10.62
CA THR A 109 -3.64 -3.54 10.78
C THR A 109 -3.21 -2.89 9.46
N THR A 110 -2.40 -3.57 8.65
CA THR A 110 -1.94 -3.05 7.35
C THR A 110 -3.10 -2.86 6.37
N CYS A 111 -3.97 -3.88 6.20
CA CYS A 111 -5.14 -3.75 5.32
C CYS A 111 -6.02 -2.56 5.70
N MET A 112 -6.31 -2.41 7.00
CA MET A 112 -7.16 -1.32 7.49
C MET A 112 -6.50 0.05 7.32
N SER A 113 -5.20 0.15 7.58
CA SER A 113 -4.46 1.42 7.46
C SER A 113 -4.32 1.85 5.99
N GLU A 114 -4.01 0.91 5.08
CA GLU A 114 -3.92 1.20 3.65
C GLU A 114 -5.29 1.58 3.05
N ALA A 115 -6.39 0.97 3.50
CA ALA A 115 -7.73 1.33 3.08
C ALA A 115 -8.14 2.72 3.58
N ALA A 116 -7.86 3.03 4.85
CA ALA A 116 -8.12 4.36 5.42
C ALA A 116 -7.28 5.44 4.71
N TYR A 117 -5.99 5.18 4.46
CA TYR A 117 -5.14 6.05 3.67
C TYR A 117 -5.71 6.28 2.26
N ALA A 118 -6.03 5.20 1.54
CA ALA A 118 -6.55 5.29 0.18
C ALA A 118 -7.86 6.09 0.12
N TYR A 119 -8.76 5.89 1.10
CA TYR A 119 -10.00 6.65 1.24
C TYR A 119 -9.72 8.14 1.44
N GLN A 120 -8.87 8.50 2.41
CA GLN A 120 -8.51 9.90 2.69
C GLN A 120 -7.85 10.57 1.48
N GLN A 121 -6.95 9.89 0.78
CA GLN A 121 -6.30 10.45 -0.40
C GLN A 121 -7.26 10.58 -1.59
N HIS A 122 -8.16 9.63 -1.78
CA HIS A 122 -9.20 9.73 -2.79
C HIS A 122 -10.12 10.93 -2.52
N ARG A 123 -10.52 11.12 -1.26
CA ARG A 123 -11.26 12.30 -0.78
C ARG A 123 -10.49 13.61 -1.00
N ALA A 124 -9.17 13.58 -0.88
CA ALA A 124 -8.30 14.72 -1.18
C ALA A 124 -8.08 14.96 -2.69
N GLY A 125 -8.80 14.25 -3.57
CA GLY A 125 -8.73 14.41 -5.02
C GLY A 125 -7.46 13.83 -5.66
N LYS A 126 -6.72 12.97 -4.96
CA LYS A 126 -5.55 12.31 -5.53
C LYS A 126 -5.96 11.30 -6.59
N THR A 127 -5.17 11.20 -7.65
CA THR A 127 -5.37 10.20 -8.70
C THR A 127 -4.99 8.80 -8.20
N ILE A 128 -5.54 7.75 -8.81
CA ILE A 128 -5.19 6.36 -8.50
C ILE A 128 -3.67 6.12 -8.49
N ALA A 129 -2.95 6.70 -9.46
CA ALA A 129 -1.50 6.57 -9.53
C ALA A 129 -0.79 7.26 -8.34
N GLN A 130 -1.28 8.42 -7.90
CA GLN A 130 -0.75 9.12 -6.73
C GLN A 130 -1.01 8.36 -5.44
N ILE A 131 -2.24 7.82 -5.27
CA ILE A 131 -2.61 7.01 -4.11
C ILE A 131 -1.71 5.76 -4.06
N ARG A 132 -1.60 5.04 -5.18
CA ARG A 132 -0.75 3.85 -5.29
C ARG A 132 0.71 4.16 -4.94
N SER A 133 1.26 5.23 -5.52
CA SER A 133 2.63 5.64 -5.25
C SER A 133 2.86 5.98 -3.77
N GLY A 134 1.87 6.54 -3.08
CA GLY A 134 1.97 6.75 -1.63
C GLY A 134 1.88 5.46 -0.82
N ILE A 135 1.06 4.49 -1.24
CA ILE A 135 1.07 3.16 -0.62
C ILE A 135 2.44 2.49 -0.79
N GLU A 136 3.01 2.54 -1.99
CA GLU A 136 4.32 1.99 -2.30
C GLU A 136 5.46 2.63 -1.50
N ARG A 137 5.33 3.92 -1.16
CA ARG A 137 6.28 4.62 -0.27
C ARG A 137 6.07 4.32 1.21
N GLY A 138 4.93 3.77 1.60
CA GLY A 138 4.58 3.52 3.00
C GLY A 138 3.85 4.67 3.69
N ASP A 139 3.32 5.66 2.96
CA ASP A 139 2.65 6.84 3.53
C ASP A 139 1.44 6.46 4.43
N TRP A 140 0.88 5.25 4.25
CA TRP A 140 -0.19 4.69 5.10
C TRP A 140 0.25 4.38 6.53
N GLN A 141 1.54 4.30 6.82
CA GLN A 141 2.07 4.03 8.15
C GLN A 141 1.80 5.18 9.13
N GLU A 142 1.57 6.38 8.60
CA GLU A 142 1.22 7.58 9.38
C GLU A 142 -0.27 7.63 9.76
N VAL A 143 -1.09 6.69 9.28
CA VAL A 143 -2.50 6.60 9.67
C VAL A 143 -2.59 6.19 11.13
N ASP A 144 -3.15 7.07 11.98
CA ASP A 144 -3.60 6.70 13.30
C ASP A 144 -4.87 5.83 13.20
N LEU A 145 -4.66 4.52 13.10
CA LEU A 145 -5.76 3.57 12.98
C LEU A 145 -6.70 3.59 14.18
N ALA A 146 -6.23 3.97 15.38
CA ALA A 146 -7.07 4.04 16.56
C ALA A 146 -8.09 5.20 16.48
N ALA A 147 -7.77 6.25 15.72
CA ALA A 147 -8.67 7.36 15.45
C ALA A 147 -9.68 7.05 14.33
N VAL A 148 -9.43 6.04 13.48
CA VAL A 148 -10.33 5.65 12.39
C VAL A 148 -11.68 5.19 12.94
N ASN A 149 -12.74 5.88 12.54
CA ASN A 149 -14.11 5.61 12.96
C ASN A 149 -15.13 6.11 11.92
N ASP A 150 -16.41 5.90 12.18
CA ASP A 150 -17.49 6.28 11.26
C ASP A 150 -17.63 7.79 11.05
N GLU A 151 -17.16 8.64 11.95
CA GLU A 151 -17.22 10.11 11.82
C GLU A 151 -16.30 10.61 10.69
N MET A 152 -15.28 9.83 10.33
CA MET A 152 -14.39 10.11 9.22
C MET A 152 -14.99 9.76 7.85
N LEU A 153 -16.15 9.10 7.83
CA LEU A 153 -16.90 8.80 6.61
C LEU A 153 -17.79 10.00 6.28
N GLU A 154 -17.24 10.99 5.59
CA GLU A 154 -18.07 12.04 5.01
C GLU A 154 -18.85 11.51 3.79
N PRO A 155 -20.07 12.02 3.52
CA PRO A 155 -20.77 11.71 2.27
C PRO A 155 -19.83 11.99 1.09
N LEU A 156 -19.64 11.01 0.22
CA LEU A 156 -18.90 11.22 -1.02
C LEU A 156 -19.58 12.36 -1.76
N GLN A 157 -18.84 13.43 -2.07
CA GLN A 157 -19.37 14.49 -2.92
C GLN A 157 -19.77 13.86 -4.26
N PRO A 158 -20.96 14.18 -4.79
CA PRO A 158 -21.50 13.55 -5.99
C PRO A 158 -20.63 13.77 -7.23
#